data_AF-A0A836CD28-F1
#
_entry.id   AF-A0A836CD28-F1
#
_cell.length_a   1.000
_cell.length_b   1.000
_cell.length_c   1.000
_cell.angle_alpha   90.00
_cell.angle_beta   90.00
_cell.angle_gamma   90.00
#
_symmetry.space_group_name_H-M   'P 1'
#
loop_
_entity.id
_entity.type
_entity.pdbx_description
1 polymer ?
#
loop_
_entity_poly.entity_id
_entity_poly.type
_entity_poly.pdbx_seq_one_letter_code
_entity_poly.pdbx_strand_id
1 'polypeptide(L)'
;MGTAPAAGSGETVPGALTEHGIIRKRDRDDGFPSWIMGMLAKYGSNGTDEASNVAADSAPSRPLVRLPTQYLKQDSLDAQQISMRKPVDRRALLPLQAPRDAGKPTLVLDLDETLVHCSFERKPDAECVLPVVVDGQHHAVYACIRPGARELLRWAASRFEVIVYTASLRVYARAIVQYLDIGSVVRHLLCRDACFTAPRPPPGPPSPASPPPTPPSGTAVKDLALLQRPLEGVLLVDNSPQAAALQPTNAVIVESYYGSEEDRELYR
;
A
#
# COMPACT_ATOMS: atom_id res chain seq x y z
N MET A 1 22.51 -30.39 -71.68
CA MET A 1 23.97 -30.16 -71.64
C MET A 1 24.36 -29.99 -70.17
N GLY A 2 25.29 -30.80 -69.67
CA GLY A 2 25.83 -30.68 -68.30
C GLY A 2 25.53 -31.89 -67.41
N THR A 3 26.49 -32.81 -67.34
CA THR A 3 26.56 -34.06 -66.59
C THR A 3 27.05 -33.89 -65.14
N ALA A 4 26.47 -34.67 -64.21
CA ALA A 4 26.91 -35.33 -62.94
C ALA A 4 28.40 -35.25 -62.44
N PRO A 5 28.83 -35.93 -61.33
CA PRO A 5 28.35 -36.08 -59.92
C PRO A 5 29.52 -36.06 -58.86
N ALA A 6 29.23 -36.23 -57.54
CA ALA A 6 30.06 -36.95 -56.51
C ALA A 6 29.38 -36.81 -55.11
N ALA A 7 28.88 -37.85 -54.42
CA ALA A 7 29.54 -39.00 -53.77
C ALA A 7 30.32 -38.64 -52.48
N GLY A 8 29.86 -39.18 -51.35
CA GLY A 8 30.50 -39.05 -50.03
C GLY A 8 29.71 -39.73 -48.91
N SER A 9 29.73 -41.06 -48.91
CA SER A 9 29.23 -41.98 -47.88
C SER A 9 30.02 -41.91 -46.56
N GLY A 10 29.37 -42.22 -45.43
CA GLY A 10 30.06 -42.59 -44.20
C GLY A 10 29.17 -42.65 -42.95
N GLU A 11 28.51 -43.78 -42.73
CA GLU A 11 28.07 -44.21 -41.39
C GLU A 11 29.30 -44.43 -40.48
N THR A 12 29.23 -43.98 -39.22
CA THR A 12 29.55 -44.81 -38.04
C THR A 12 29.14 -44.05 -36.76
N VAL A 13 28.47 -44.77 -35.86
CA VAL A 13 28.14 -44.47 -34.45
C VAL A 13 29.01 -45.43 -33.60
N PRO A 14 29.25 -45.31 -32.27
CA PRO A 14 29.10 -44.22 -31.28
C PRO A 14 30.42 -43.85 -30.58
N GLY A 15 30.47 -42.71 -29.87
CA GLY A 15 31.56 -42.37 -28.95
C GLY A 15 31.05 -41.53 -27.78
N ALA A 16 30.97 -42.15 -26.61
CA ALA A 16 30.65 -41.50 -25.34
C ALA A 16 31.83 -40.67 -24.83
N LEU A 17 31.58 -39.44 -24.36
CA LEU A 17 32.43 -38.73 -23.39
C LEU A 17 31.55 -37.82 -22.51
N THR A 18 31.28 -38.35 -21.31
CA THR A 18 31.31 -37.72 -19.97
C THR A 18 30.92 -36.25 -19.75
N GLU A 19 29.89 -36.10 -18.91
CA GLU A 19 29.79 -35.27 -17.70
C GLU A 19 30.44 -33.87 -17.68
N HIS A 20 29.59 -32.83 -17.61
CA HIS A 20 29.69 -31.79 -16.59
C HIS A 20 28.29 -31.22 -16.32
N GLY A 21 27.79 -31.49 -15.12
CA GLY A 21 26.52 -30.97 -14.65
C GLY A 21 26.57 -29.47 -14.39
N ILE A 22 25.44 -28.81 -14.60
CA ILE A 22 25.04 -27.66 -13.79
C ILE A 22 23.56 -27.85 -13.47
N ILE A 23 23.33 -28.32 -12.25
CA ILE A 23 22.09 -28.13 -11.51
C ILE A 23 21.77 -26.64 -11.59
N ARG A 24 20.68 -26.25 -12.25
CA ARG A 24 20.14 -24.89 -12.11
C ARG A 24 19.67 -24.77 -10.66
N LYS A 25 20.54 -24.16 -9.87
CA LYS A 25 20.30 -23.72 -8.51
C LYS A 25 18.98 -22.95 -8.53
N ARG A 26 18.11 -23.26 -7.57
CA ARG A 26 17.01 -22.39 -7.18
C ARG A 26 17.62 -21.03 -6.83
N ASP A 27 17.48 -20.06 -7.71
CA ASP A 27 17.63 -18.66 -7.34
C ASP A 27 16.40 -18.30 -6.52
N ARG A 28 16.54 -18.48 -5.20
CA ARG A 28 15.84 -17.70 -4.19
C ARG A 28 16.41 -16.29 -4.26
N ASP A 29 15.93 -15.54 -5.25
CA ASP A 29 16.02 -14.09 -5.22
C ASP A 29 14.58 -13.62 -5.02
N ASP A 30 14.23 -13.46 -3.74
CA ASP A 30 12.98 -12.87 -3.31
C ASP A 30 13.00 -11.41 -3.79
N GLY A 31 12.56 -11.19 -5.03
CA GLY A 31 12.66 -9.96 -5.80
C GLY A 31 12.01 -8.76 -5.11
N PHE A 32 12.72 -8.20 -4.13
CA PHE A 32 12.37 -7.01 -3.41
C PHE A 32 13.59 -6.07 -3.30
N PRO A 33 13.32 -4.77 -3.28
CA PRO A 33 14.34 -3.76 -3.42
C PRO A 33 15.27 -3.58 -2.22
N SER A 34 16.47 -3.07 -2.50
CA SER A 34 17.60 -3.03 -1.56
C SER A 34 17.38 -2.11 -0.34
N TRP A 35 16.52 -1.09 -0.42
CA TRP A 35 16.23 -0.21 0.72
C TRP A 35 15.34 -0.89 1.77
N ILE A 36 14.39 -1.74 1.35
CA ILE A 36 13.57 -2.59 2.23
C ILE A 36 14.47 -3.59 2.96
N MET A 37 15.41 -4.21 2.23
CA MET A 37 16.39 -5.11 2.83
C MET A 37 17.36 -4.36 3.77
N GLY A 38 17.73 -3.12 3.44
CA GLY A 38 18.54 -2.26 4.30
C GLY A 38 17.84 -1.88 5.61
N MET A 39 16.51 -1.74 5.61
CA MET A 39 15.71 -1.54 6.82
C MET A 39 15.53 -2.82 7.64
N LEU A 40 15.29 -3.96 6.99
CA LEU A 40 15.20 -5.26 7.67
C LEU A 40 16.54 -5.63 8.35
N ALA A 41 17.67 -5.35 7.68
CA ALA A 41 19.00 -5.53 8.24
C ALA A 41 19.29 -4.62 9.45
N LYS A 42 18.59 -3.48 9.56
CA LYS A 42 18.74 -2.53 10.67
C LYS A 42 17.79 -2.82 11.84
N TYR A 43 16.67 -3.53 11.63
CA TYR A 43 15.60 -3.63 12.63
C TYR A 43 14.84 -4.98 12.75
N GLY A 44 15.31 -6.11 12.22
CA GLY A 44 14.62 -7.38 12.48
C GLY A 44 15.41 -8.66 12.20
N SER A 45 15.49 -9.50 13.23
CA SER A 45 15.95 -10.90 13.17
C SER A 45 14.84 -11.87 13.60
N ASN A 46 14.91 -13.07 13.01
CA ASN A 46 14.24 -14.34 13.24
C ASN A 46 12.76 -14.47 12.84
N GLY A 47 12.57 -15.19 11.73
CA GLY A 47 11.29 -15.71 11.27
C GLY A 47 10.97 -17.11 11.82
N THR A 48 9.94 -17.72 11.25
CA THR A 48 9.85 -19.15 10.89
C THR A 48 8.76 -19.32 9.84
N ASP A 49 8.99 -20.28 8.94
CA ASP A 49 8.21 -20.65 7.77
C ASP A 49 6.92 -21.41 8.13
N GLU A 50 5.87 -21.29 7.30
CA GLU A 50 5.18 -22.46 6.75
C GLU A 50 4.28 -22.07 5.56
N ALA A 51 4.30 -22.93 4.54
CA ALA A 51 3.64 -22.77 3.25
C ALA A 51 2.39 -23.66 3.15
N SER A 52 1.38 -23.25 2.38
CA SER A 52 0.51 -24.19 1.67
C SER A 52 -0.16 -23.59 0.42
N ASN A 53 -0.21 -24.43 -0.62
CA ASN A 53 -0.70 -24.25 -1.99
C ASN A 53 -2.21 -24.08 -2.12
N VAL A 54 -2.68 -23.37 -3.16
CA VAL A 54 -3.75 -23.87 -4.06
C VAL A 54 -3.63 -23.25 -5.47
N ALA A 55 -3.99 -24.05 -6.48
CA ALA A 55 -3.81 -23.87 -7.91
C ALA A 55 -4.87 -23.00 -8.63
N ALA A 56 -4.54 -22.68 -9.88
CA ALA A 56 -5.28 -21.88 -10.88
C ALA A 56 -6.61 -22.50 -11.37
N ASP A 57 -7.55 -21.68 -11.85
CA ASP A 57 -7.84 -21.51 -13.30
C ASP A 57 -9.11 -20.66 -13.58
N SER A 58 -9.04 -19.90 -14.69
CA SER A 58 -10.11 -19.37 -15.56
C SER A 58 -11.09 -18.29 -15.07
N ALA A 59 -11.13 -17.19 -15.83
CA ALA A 59 -12.07 -16.08 -15.70
C ALA A 59 -13.40 -16.35 -16.43
N PRO A 60 -14.53 -15.90 -15.85
CA PRO A 60 -15.50 -15.16 -16.66
C PRO A 60 -16.12 -13.96 -15.92
N SER A 61 -16.43 -12.91 -16.71
CA SER A 61 -17.43 -11.85 -16.49
C SER A 61 -17.62 -11.34 -15.05
N ARG A 62 -16.91 -10.27 -14.69
CA ARG A 62 -16.92 -9.64 -13.35
C ARG A 62 -18.33 -9.34 -12.82
N PRO A 63 -18.81 -10.05 -11.79
CA PRO A 63 -20.00 -9.65 -11.05
C PRO A 63 -19.65 -8.51 -10.07
N LEU A 64 -20.60 -7.63 -9.78
CA LEU A 64 -20.51 -6.67 -8.68
C LEU A 64 -20.17 -7.41 -7.38
N VAL A 65 -18.96 -7.22 -6.88
CA VAL A 65 -18.48 -7.91 -5.67
C VAL A 65 -19.27 -7.38 -4.47
N ARG A 66 -20.04 -8.26 -3.84
CA ARG A 66 -20.72 -7.98 -2.57
C ARG A 66 -19.65 -7.91 -1.47
N LEU A 67 -19.54 -6.75 -0.81
CA LEU A 67 -18.53 -6.49 0.21
C LEU A 67 -18.60 -7.53 1.37
N PRO A 68 -17.45 -8.04 1.86
CA PRO A 68 -17.41 -8.95 3.01
C PRO A 68 -18.02 -8.34 4.29
N THR A 69 -18.83 -9.12 5.01
CA THR A 69 -19.64 -8.71 6.17
C THR A 69 -18.86 -8.26 7.41
N GLN A 70 -17.54 -8.42 7.44
CA GLN A 70 -16.73 -8.12 8.61
C GLN A 70 -16.59 -6.61 8.91
N TYR A 71 -16.67 -5.75 7.89
CA TYR A 71 -16.54 -4.29 8.08
C TYR A 71 -17.87 -3.61 8.44
N LEU A 72 -19.02 -4.24 8.18
CA LEU A 72 -20.32 -3.80 8.69
C LEU A 72 -20.41 -3.98 10.22
N LYS A 73 -19.72 -4.99 10.77
CA LYS A 73 -19.60 -5.17 12.22
C LYS A 73 -18.70 -4.11 12.86
N GLN A 74 -17.69 -3.61 12.15
CA GLN A 74 -16.81 -2.55 12.63
C GLN A 74 -17.58 -1.25 12.88
N ASP A 75 -18.54 -0.88 12.03
CA ASP A 75 -19.37 0.32 12.23
C ASP A 75 -20.21 0.28 13.51
N SER A 76 -20.68 -0.91 13.90
CA SER A 76 -21.47 -1.10 15.12
C SER A 76 -20.58 -1.10 16.37
N LEU A 77 -19.39 -1.72 16.27
CA LEU A 77 -18.43 -1.83 17.37
C LEU A 77 -17.70 -0.51 17.63
N ASP A 78 -17.31 0.23 16.59
CA ASP A 78 -16.71 1.57 16.72
C ASP A 78 -17.70 2.54 17.37
N ALA A 79 -18.98 2.53 16.96
CA ALA A 79 -20.02 3.36 17.55
C ALA A 79 -20.32 3.02 19.03
N GLN A 80 -20.39 1.73 19.39
CA GLN A 80 -20.57 1.31 20.80
C GLN A 80 -19.34 1.55 21.67
N GLN A 81 -18.13 1.42 21.11
CA GLN A 81 -16.88 1.60 21.85
C GLN A 81 -16.53 3.08 22.07
N ILE A 82 -16.98 3.99 21.19
CA ILE A 82 -16.91 5.45 21.39
C ILE A 82 -17.77 5.88 22.59
N SER A 83 -18.94 5.25 22.80
CA SER A 83 -19.86 5.61 23.88
C SER A 83 -19.40 5.17 25.29
N MET A 84 -18.41 4.28 25.41
CA MET A 84 -18.01 3.67 26.69
C MET A 84 -16.59 4.05 27.20
N ARG A 85 -15.82 4.86 26.45
CA ARG A 85 -14.46 5.23 26.87
C ARG A 85 -14.48 6.36 27.91
N LYS A 86 -13.83 6.12 29.07
CA LYS A 86 -13.33 7.19 29.96
C LYS A 86 -12.46 8.15 29.14
N PRO A 87 -12.37 9.45 29.48
CA PRO A 87 -11.69 10.43 28.63
C PRO A 87 -10.20 10.08 28.53
N VAL A 88 -9.83 9.46 27.40
CA VAL A 88 -8.45 9.28 26.97
C VAL A 88 -7.96 10.65 26.48
N ASP A 89 -6.68 10.94 26.69
CA ASP A 89 -6.01 12.17 26.24
C ASP A 89 -6.48 12.54 24.82
N ARG A 90 -7.04 13.76 24.68
CA ARG A 90 -7.78 14.23 23.49
C ARG A 90 -6.92 14.35 22.21
N ARG A 91 -5.67 13.90 22.22
CA ARG A 91 -4.70 14.04 21.13
C ARG A 91 -4.36 12.75 20.40
N ALA A 92 -4.77 11.58 20.90
CA ALA A 92 -4.40 10.32 20.27
C ALA A 92 -5.35 9.89 19.15
N LEU A 93 -4.81 9.58 17.98
CA LEU A 93 -5.58 9.12 16.81
C LEU A 93 -5.94 7.63 16.90
N LEU A 94 -5.13 6.82 17.58
CA LEU A 94 -5.28 5.37 17.63
C LEU A 94 -5.30 4.84 19.07
N PRO A 95 -5.97 3.69 19.29
CA PRO A 95 -5.79 2.96 20.54
C PRO A 95 -4.37 2.38 20.64
N LEU A 96 -4.04 1.85 21.82
CA LEU A 96 -2.84 1.03 22.00
C LEU A 96 -2.80 -0.12 20.99
N GLN A 97 -1.60 -0.50 20.58
CA GLN A 97 -1.37 -1.57 19.63
C GLN A 97 -2.00 -2.88 20.11
N ALA A 98 -2.69 -3.58 19.22
CA ALA A 98 -3.34 -4.85 19.55
C ALA A 98 -2.27 -5.92 19.88
N PRO A 99 -2.56 -6.88 20.79
CA PRO A 99 -1.58 -7.90 21.19
C PRO A 99 -1.00 -8.72 20.01
N ARG A 100 -1.80 -8.96 18.96
CA ARG A 100 -1.37 -9.70 17.75
C ARG A 100 -0.33 -8.97 16.90
N ASP A 101 -0.21 -7.66 17.10
CA ASP A 101 0.72 -6.79 16.38
C ASP A 101 1.80 -6.25 17.33
N ALA A 102 1.83 -6.70 18.58
CA ALA A 102 2.78 -6.26 19.60
C ALA A 102 4.23 -6.45 19.14
N GLY A 103 5.02 -5.39 19.23
CA GLY A 103 6.43 -5.39 18.84
C GLY A 103 6.68 -5.28 17.34
N LYS A 104 5.63 -5.29 16.51
CA LYS A 104 5.79 -5.00 15.08
C LYS A 104 5.97 -3.50 14.86
N PRO A 105 6.85 -3.09 13.93
CA PRO A 105 6.83 -1.72 13.42
C PRO A 105 5.50 -1.41 12.75
N THR A 106 5.21 -0.11 12.65
CA THR A 106 4.00 0.43 12.05
C THR A 106 4.30 0.95 10.65
N LEU A 107 3.59 0.41 9.65
CA LEU A 107 3.65 0.89 8.27
C LEU A 107 2.38 1.70 7.99
N VAL A 108 2.56 2.98 7.74
CA VAL A 108 1.51 3.93 7.38
C VAL A 108 1.55 4.14 5.87
N LEU A 109 0.44 3.86 5.20
CA LEU A 109 0.32 3.97 3.74
C LEU A 109 -0.69 5.07 3.40
N ASP A 110 -0.30 5.95 2.49
CA ASP A 110 -1.26 6.80 1.78
C ASP A 110 -2.07 6.00 0.74
N LEU A 111 -3.14 6.60 0.19
CA LEU A 111 -3.97 5.96 -0.84
C LEU A 111 -3.79 6.59 -2.22
N ASP A 112 -4.22 7.84 -2.37
CA ASP A 112 -4.35 8.52 -3.66
C ASP A 112 -2.97 8.86 -4.21
N GLU A 113 -2.73 8.56 -5.48
CA GLU A 113 -1.42 8.68 -6.14
C GLU A 113 -0.29 7.85 -5.47
N THR A 114 -0.60 7.03 -4.47
CA THR A 114 0.36 6.15 -3.77
C THR A 114 0.06 4.68 -4.04
N LEU A 115 -1.14 4.19 -3.68
CA LEU A 115 -1.61 2.82 -3.92
C LEU A 115 -2.65 2.72 -5.04
N VAL A 116 -3.38 3.80 -5.30
CA VAL A 116 -4.44 3.86 -6.30
C VAL A 116 -4.45 5.22 -6.98
N HIS A 117 -5.07 5.29 -8.15
CA HIS A 117 -5.45 6.55 -8.78
C HIS A 117 -6.91 6.50 -9.20
N CYS A 118 -7.70 7.47 -8.75
CA CYS A 118 -9.16 7.42 -8.86
C CYS A 118 -9.73 8.66 -9.53
N SER A 119 -10.87 8.50 -10.21
CA SER A 119 -11.63 9.58 -10.83
C SER A 119 -13.14 9.44 -10.56
N PHE A 120 -13.83 10.57 -10.46
CA PHE A 120 -15.30 10.61 -10.49
C PHE A 120 -15.86 10.67 -11.92
N GLU A 121 -15.00 10.96 -12.89
CA GLU A 121 -15.34 10.90 -14.30
C GLU A 121 -15.10 9.49 -14.85
N ARG A 122 -15.86 9.14 -15.89
CA ARG A 122 -15.76 7.82 -16.50
C ARG A 122 -14.36 7.59 -17.06
N LYS A 123 -13.68 6.60 -16.50
CA LYS A 123 -12.34 6.18 -16.92
C LYS A 123 -12.41 4.77 -17.53
N PRO A 124 -12.28 4.62 -18.86
CA PRO A 124 -12.43 3.32 -19.55
C PRO A 124 -11.39 2.27 -19.12
N ASP A 125 -10.19 2.72 -18.74
CA ASP A 125 -9.06 1.94 -18.26
C ASP A 125 -9.07 1.73 -16.74
N ALA A 126 -10.17 2.06 -16.05
CA ALA A 126 -10.28 1.79 -14.63
C ALA A 126 -10.36 0.28 -14.35
N GLU A 127 -9.58 -0.18 -13.38
CA GLU A 127 -9.62 -1.57 -12.95
C GLU A 127 -10.96 -1.89 -12.27
N CYS A 128 -11.53 -0.95 -11.51
CA CYS A 128 -12.83 -1.15 -10.88
C CYS A 128 -13.65 0.13 -10.78
N VAL A 129 -14.96 -0.05 -10.58
CA VAL A 129 -15.91 1.03 -10.33
C VAL A 129 -16.60 0.76 -9.00
N LEU A 130 -16.42 1.66 -8.05
CA LEU A 130 -16.93 1.53 -6.69
C LEU A 130 -18.07 2.53 -6.44
N PRO A 131 -19.24 2.07 -5.96
CA PRO A 131 -20.31 2.98 -5.58
C PRO A 131 -19.99 3.64 -4.23
N VAL A 132 -20.10 4.96 -4.16
CA VAL A 132 -19.99 5.72 -2.90
C VAL A 132 -21.22 6.60 -2.73
N VAL A 133 -21.65 6.79 -1.48
CA VAL A 133 -22.77 7.67 -1.14
C VAL A 133 -22.22 8.87 -0.39
N VAL A 134 -22.43 10.07 -0.95
CA VAL A 134 -22.02 11.35 -0.36
C VAL A 134 -23.27 12.22 -0.29
N ASP A 135 -23.60 12.71 0.91
CA ASP A 135 -24.79 13.55 1.15
C ASP A 135 -26.09 12.97 0.58
N GLY A 136 -26.23 11.64 0.65
CA GLY A 136 -27.39 10.90 0.15
C GLY A 136 -27.44 10.72 -1.38
N GLN A 137 -26.44 11.21 -2.11
CA GLN A 137 -26.31 11.03 -3.56
C GLN A 137 -25.32 9.91 -3.89
N HIS A 138 -25.65 9.11 -4.91
CA HIS A 138 -24.78 8.04 -5.39
C HIS A 138 -23.77 8.59 -6.40
N HIS A 139 -22.49 8.28 -6.17
CA HIS A 139 -21.40 8.59 -7.07
C HIS A 139 -20.65 7.32 -7.44
N ALA A 140 -20.13 7.27 -8.67
CA ALA A 140 -19.25 6.21 -9.12
C ALA A 140 -17.79 6.68 -9.05
N VAL A 141 -16.94 5.87 -8.42
CA VAL A 141 -15.50 6.09 -8.34
C VAL A 141 -14.82 5.07 -9.23
N TYR A 142 -14.12 5.56 -10.25
CA TYR A 142 -13.35 4.75 -11.18
C TYR A 142 -11.91 4.67 -10.68
N ALA A 143 -11.45 3.49 -10.27
CA ALA A 143 -10.15 3.31 -9.62
C ALA A 143 -9.21 2.42 -10.44
N CYS A 144 -7.98 2.90 -10.62
CA CYS A 144 -6.83 2.12 -11.08
C CYS A 144 -5.99 1.74 -9.86
N ILE A 145 -5.65 0.45 -9.71
CA ILE A 145 -4.77 -0.01 -8.63
C ILE A 145 -3.32 0.08 -9.12
N ARG A 146 -2.45 0.67 -8.31
CA ARG A 146 -1.02 0.74 -8.65
C ARG A 146 -0.43 -0.66 -8.70
N PRO A 147 0.31 -1.03 -9.77
CA PRO A 147 1.06 -2.26 -9.81
C PRO A 147 1.93 -2.42 -8.54
N GLY A 148 1.79 -3.56 -7.85
CA GLY A 148 2.51 -3.85 -6.61
C GLY A 148 1.75 -3.52 -5.33
N ALA A 149 0.63 -2.78 -5.38
CA ALA A 149 -0.11 -2.40 -4.16
C ALA A 149 -0.64 -3.61 -3.38
N ARG A 150 -1.20 -4.61 -4.07
CA ARG A 150 -1.71 -5.84 -3.44
C ARG A 150 -0.57 -6.73 -2.93
N GLU A 151 0.54 -6.79 -3.66
CA GLU A 151 1.77 -7.48 -3.27
C GLU A 151 2.36 -6.87 -2.00
N LEU A 152 2.45 -5.53 -1.94
CA LEU A 152 2.95 -4.78 -0.80
C LEU A 152 2.12 -5.08 0.46
N LEU A 153 0.79 -5.04 0.36
CA LEU A 153 -0.09 -5.38 1.49
C LEU A 153 0.11 -6.82 1.97
N ARG A 154 0.19 -7.79 1.04
CA ARG A 154 0.45 -9.19 1.39
C ARG A 154 1.81 -9.37 2.07
N TRP A 155 2.85 -8.71 1.57
CA TRP A 155 4.18 -8.75 2.14
C TRP A 155 4.21 -8.10 3.54
N ALA A 156 3.49 -6.99 3.73
CA ALA A 156 3.44 -6.26 4.99
C ALA A 156 2.63 -6.99 6.09
N ALA A 157 1.69 -7.85 5.71
CA ALA A 157 0.74 -8.50 6.62
C ALA A 157 1.35 -9.20 7.85
N SER A 158 2.48 -9.90 7.67
CA SER A 158 3.16 -10.61 8.76
C SER A 158 4.22 -9.75 9.48
N ARG A 159 4.60 -8.61 8.89
CA ARG A 159 5.79 -7.82 9.30
C ARG A 159 5.43 -6.53 10.03
N PHE A 160 4.29 -5.93 9.70
CA PHE A 160 3.91 -4.61 10.20
C PHE A 160 2.51 -4.61 10.80
N GLU A 161 2.27 -3.66 11.70
CA GLU A 161 0.94 -3.10 11.88
C GLU A 161 0.68 -2.12 10.74
N VAL A 162 -0.21 -2.50 9.81
CA VAL A 162 -0.50 -1.67 8.63
C VAL A 162 -1.64 -0.71 8.92
N ILE A 163 -1.41 0.57 8.66
CA ILE A 163 -2.38 1.65 8.81
C ILE A 163 -2.51 2.35 7.47
N VAL A 164 -3.74 2.61 7.05
CA VAL A 164 -3.98 3.55 5.95
C VAL A 164 -4.23 4.92 6.56
N TYR A 165 -3.49 5.93 6.12
CA TYR A 165 -3.68 7.31 6.54
C TYR A 165 -3.74 8.17 5.29
N THR A 166 -4.91 8.69 4.94
CA THR A 166 -5.15 9.47 3.72
C THR A 166 -5.77 10.84 4.01
N ALA A 167 -5.49 11.82 3.16
CA ALA A 167 -6.16 13.12 3.18
C ALA A 167 -7.56 13.10 2.54
N SER A 168 -8.06 11.93 2.12
CA SER A 168 -9.37 11.78 1.48
C SER A 168 -10.52 11.54 2.45
N LEU A 169 -11.75 11.65 1.95
CA LEU A 169 -12.97 11.41 2.73
C LEU A 169 -13.11 9.93 3.10
N ARG A 170 -13.61 9.68 4.31
CA ARG A 170 -13.75 8.31 4.85
C ARG A 170 -14.65 7.39 4.02
N VAL A 171 -15.76 7.90 3.48
CA VAL A 171 -16.68 7.12 2.64
C VAL A 171 -15.99 6.59 1.37
N TYR A 172 -15.12 7.41 0.78
CA TYR A 172 -14.31 7.05 -0.38
C TYR A 172 -13.19 6.08 -0.01
N ALA A 173 -12.37 6.45 0.98
CA ALA A 173 -11.20 5.68 1.37
C ALA A 173 -11.58 4.26 1.83
N ARG A 174 -12.69 4.13 2.54
CA ARG A 174 -13.24 2.84 2.96
C ARG A 174 -13.59 1.94 1.77
N ALA A 175 -14.25 2.48 0.75
CA ALA A 175 -14.62 1.70 -0.43
C ALA A 175 -13.37 1.16 -1.14
N ILE A 176 -12.34 2.00 -1.30
CA ILE A 176 -11.06 1.62 -1.90
C ILE A 176 -10.35 0.53 -1.08
N VAL A 177 -10.20 0.75 0.23
CA VAL A 177 -9.53 -0.22 1.12
C VAL A 177 -10.26 -1.57 1.10
N GLN A 178 -11.59 -1.58 1.10
CA GLN A 178 -12.35 -2.83 1.03
C GLN A 178 -12.15 -3.61 -0.28
N TYR A 179 -11.92 -2.91 -1.39
CA TYR A 179 -11.61 -3.55 -2.67
C TYR A 179 -10.14 -4.01 -2.77
N LEU A 180 -9.23 -3.23 -2.19
CA LEU A 180 -7.79 -3.47 -2.25
C LEU A 180 -7.32 -4.55 -1.25
N ASP A 181 -7.72 -4.42 0.01
CA ASP A 181 -7.26 -5.23 1.15
C ASP A 181 -8.09 -6.51 1.36
N ILE A 182 -7.98 -7.43 0.40
CA ILE A 182 -8.67 -8.74 0.48
C ILE A 182 -8.19 -9.55 1.70
N GLY A 183 -6.94 -9.35 2.13
CA GLY A 183 -6.32 -10.07 3.25
C GLY A 183 -6.67 -9.54 4.64
N SER A 184 -7.43 -8.44 4.75
CA SER A 184 -7.74 -7.78 6.03
C SER A 184 -6.48 -7.39 6.81
N VAL A 185 -5.48 -6.93 6.08
CA VAL A 185 -4.16 -6.54 6.58
C VAL A 185 -4.24 -5.19 7.29
N VAL A 186 -5.00 -4.24 6.74
CA VAL A 186 -5.14 -2.88 7.27
C VAL A 186 -5.84 -2.91 8.63
N ARG A 187 -5.16 -2.43 9.66
CA ARG A 187 -5.65 -2.40 11.05
C ARG A 187 -6.48 -1.17 11.35
N HIS A 188 -6.06 -0.03 10.81
CA HIS A 188 -6.70 1.26 11.05
C HIS A 188 -6.78 2.06 9.75
N LEU A 189 -7.86 2.82 9.62
CA LEU A 189 -8.10 3.76 8.51
C LEU A 189 -8.28 5.16 9.10
N LEU A 190 -7.27 6.00 8.92
CA LEU A 190 -7.27 7.43 9.25
C LEU A 190 -7.54 8.22 7.97
N CYS A 191 -8.44 9.19 8.05
CA CYS A 191 -8.91 9.97 6.89
C CYS A 191 -8.67 11.47 7.13
N ARG A 192 -9.23 12.31 6.25
CA ARG A 192 -9.10 13.77 6.32
C ARG A 192 -9.39 14.38 7.70
N ASP A 193 -10.32 13.81 8.45
CA ASP A 193 -10.68 14.23 9.81
C ASP A 193 -9.57 14.02 10.85
N ALA A 194 -8.60 13.14 10.56
CA ALA A 194 -7.42 12.90 11.40
C ALA A 194 -6.22 13.79 11.02
N CYS A 195 -6.18 14.34 9.81
CA CYS A 195 -5.07 15.16 9.34
C CYS A 195 -4.96 16.48 10.13
N PHE A 196 -3.72 16.91 10.39
CA PHE A 196 -3.45 18.26 10.84
C PHE A 196 -3.51 19.21 9.64
N THR A 197 -4.44 20.16 9.67
CA THR A 197 -4.47 21.27 8.72
C THR A 197 -4.10 22.55 9.44
N ALA A 198 -3.00 23.19 9.04
CA ALA A 198 -2.61 24.48 9.61
C ALA A 198 -3.77 25.48 9.43
N PRO A 199 -4.17 26.19 10.50
CA PRO A 199 -5.22 27.20 10.41
C PRO A 199 -4.87 28.21 9.33
N ARG A 200 -5.85 28.62 8.52
CA ARG A 200 -5.65 29.75 7.61
C ARG A 200 -5.30 30.98 8.42
N PRO A 201 -4.21 31.70 8.12
CA PRO A 201 -3.93 32.95 8.79
C PRO A 201 -5.15 33.87 8.63
N PRO A 202 -5.51 34.64 9.68
CA PRO A 202 -6.66 35.52 9.61
C PRO A 202 -6.50 36.48 8.42
N PRO A 203 -7.60 36.85 7.74
CA PRO A 203 -7.53 37.86 6.69
C PRO A 203 -6.98 39.16 7.28
N GLY A 204 -5.79 39.59 6.84
CA GLY A 204 -5.11 40.78 7.34
C GLY A 204 -3.70 40.91 6.74
N PRO A 205 -3.07 42.11 6.83
CA PRO A 205 -1.71 42.30 6.36
C PRO A 205 -0.72 41.42 7.14
N PRO A 206 0.35 40.93 6.49
CA PRO A 206 1.33 40.05 7.14
C PRO A 206 1.97 40.76 8.34
N SER A 207 1.98 40.09 9.50
CA SER A 207 2.70 40.56 10.68
C SER A 207 4.22 40.38 10.49
N PRO A 208 5.06 41.35 10.86
CA PRO A 208 6.52 41.31 10.64
C PRO A 208 7.26 40.30 11.54
N ALA A 209 6.58 39.68 12.51
CA ALA A 209 7.15 38.60 13.31
C ALA A 209 6.88 37.26 12.61
N SER A 210 7.86 36.78 11.84
CA SER A 210 7.80 35.50 11.12
C SER A 210 7.33 34.37 12.05
N PRO A 211 6.14 33.77 11.83
CA PRO A 211 5.81 32.53 12.50
C PRO A 211 6.77 31.43 12.01
N PRO A 212 6.95 30.33 12.78
CA PRO A 212 7.70 29.17 12.31
C PRO A 212 7.14 28.69 10.96
N PRO A 213 7.91 27.95 10.14
CA PRO A 213 7.44 27.41 8.87
C PRO A 213 6.20 26.55 9.13
N THR A 214 5.04 27.14 8.89
CA THR A 214 3.77 26.44 8.91
C THR A 214 3.52 25.93 7.50
N PRO A 215 3.02 24.69 7.35
CA PRO A 215 2.70 24.18 6.03
C PRO A 215 1.70 25.12 5.36
N PRO A 216 1.73 25.25 4.01
CA PRO A 216 0.83 26.13 3.29
C PRO A 216 -0.62 25.89 3.73
N SER A 217 -1.39 26.96 3.89
CA SER A 217 -2.77 26.84 4.38
C SER A 217 -3.59 25.89 3.50
N GLY A 218 -4.30 24.96 4.12
CA GLY A 218 -5.06 23.91 3.42
C GLY A 218 -4.27 22.63 3.14
N THR A 219 -2.98 22.57 3.46
CA THR A 219 -2.18 21.34 3.37
C THR A 219 -2.58 20.39 4.50
N ALA A 220 -2.93 19.15 4.13
CA ALA A 220 -3.16 18.07 5.08
C ALA A 220 -1.81 17.44 5.46
N VAL A 221 -1.47 17.51 6.75
CA VAL A 221 -0.25 16.91 7.30
C VAL A 221 -0.62 15.73 8.19
N LYS A 222 0.16 14.66 8.11
CA LYS A 222 -0.04 13.41 8.85
C LYS A 222 0.89 13.40 10.05
N ASP A 223 0.38 13.86 11.20
CA ASP A 223 1.18 13.87 12.43
C ASP A 223 1.32 12.44 13.00
N LEU A 224 2.48 11.82 12.75
CA LEU A 224 2.77 10.46 13.16
C LEU A 224 2.92 10.32 14.68
N ALA A 225 3.22 11.41 15.40
CA ALA A 225 3.34 11.39 16.85
C ALA A 225 2.01 11.10 17.55
N LEU A 226 0.89 11.34 16.86
CA LEU A 226 -0.46 11.10 17.40
C LEU A 226 -0.92 9.65 17.28
N LEU A 227 -0.16 8.78 16.61
CA LEU A 227 -0.51 7.36 16.41
C LEU A 227 -0.37 6.51 17.68
N GLN A 228 0.17 7.07 18.78
CA GLN A 228 0.55 6.31 19.98
C GLN A 228 1.46 5.12 19.63
N ARG A 229 2.44 5.33 18.75
CA ARG A 229 3.48 4.38 18.40
C ARG A 229 4.85 5.04 18.59
N PRO A 230 5.90 4.31 19.00
CA PRO A 230 7.23 4.88 19.09
C PRO A 230 7.69 5.26 17.68
N LEU A 231 8.06 6.53 17.45
CA LEU A 231 8.43 7.04 16.12
C LEU A 231 9.58 6.25 15.49
N GLU A 232 10.48 5.67 16.27
CA GLU A 232 11.58 4.82 15.78
C GLU A 232 11.08 3.60 14.99
N GLY A 233 9.85 3.15 15.23
CA GLY A 233 9.22 2.03 14.57
C GLY A 233 8.09 2.42 13.61
N VAL A 234 7.94 3.70 13.24
CA VAL A 234 6.89 4.17 12.34
C VAL A 234 7.48 4.58 10.98
N LEU A 235 6.91 4.05 9.90
CA LEU A 235 7.26 4.41 8.52
C LEU A 235 6.02 4.89 7.78
N LEU A 236 6.08 6.05 7.15
CA LEU A 236 5.07 6.58 6.23
C LEU A 236 5.53 6.37 4.79
N VAL A 237 4.64 5.86 3.93
CA VAL A 237 4.80 5.84 2.47
C VAL A 237 3.75 6.75 1.88
N ASP A 238 4.20 7.79 1.19
CA ASP A 238 3.36 8.89 0.70
C ASP A 238 3.98 9.50 -0.55
N ASN A 239 3.19 9.95 -1.51
CA ASN A 239 3.72 10.64 -2.69
C ASN A 239 3.99 12.14 -2.42
N SER A 240 3.43 12.71 -1.35
CA SER A 240 3.55 14.12 -0.99
C SER A 240 4.54 14.33 0.17
N PRO A 241 5.68 15.01 -0.05
CA PRO A 241 6.58 15.42 1.02
C PRO A 241 5.91 16.27 2.10
N GLN A 242 4.89 17.04 1.72
CA GLN A 242 4.16 17.92 2.63
C GLN A 242 3.32 17.12 3.65
N ALA A 243 2.81 15.95 3.28
CA ALA A 243 2.09 15.09 4.20
C ALA A 243 2.98 14.62 5.37
N ALA A 244 4.28 14.47 5.12
CA ALA A 244 5.29 14.06 6.11
C ALA A 244 5.96 15.23 6.83
N ALA A 245 5.50 16.47 6.67
CA ALA A 245 6.23 17.68 7.09
C ALA A 245 6.66 17.72 8.57
N LEU A 246 5.93 17.04 9.47
CA LEU A 246 6.27 16.99 10.90
C LEU A 246 7.28 15.89 11.26
N GLN A 247 7.38 14.83 10.45
CA GLN A 247 8.31 13.70 10.66
C GLN A 247 8.93 13.23 9.33
N PRO A 248 9.70 14.09 8.62
CA PRO A 248 10.19 13.78 7.28
C PRO A 248 11.17 12.60 7.25
N THR A 249 11.90 12.34 8.33
CA THR A 249 12.82 11.20 8.47
C THR A 249 12.11 9.85 8.59
N ASN A 250 10.81 9.87 8.88
CA ASN A 250 9.96 8.68 8.98
C ASN A 250 9.21 8.41 7.68
N ALA A 251 9.48 9.14 6.60
CA ALA A 251 8.76 9.00 5.35
C ALA A 251 9.65 8.49 4.22
N VAL A 252 9.08 7.58 3.41
CA VAL A 252 9.56 7.21 2.09
C VAL A 252 8.65 7.92 1.11
N ILE A 253 9.21 8.88 0.38
CA ILE A 253 8.46 9.60 -0.65
C ILE A 253 8.56 8.82 -1.95
N VAL A 254 7.40 8.43 -2.49
CA VAL A 254 7.27 7.68 -3.75
C VAL A 254 6.83 8.59 -4.89
N GLU A 255 7.11 8.20 -6.12
CA GLU A 255 6.55 8.87 -7.30
C GLU A 255 5.01 8.81 -7.30
N SER A 256 4.34 9.90 -7.72
CA SER A 256 2.88 9.92 -7.86
C SER A 256 2.41 8.99 -8.98
N TYR A 257 1.39 8.18 -8.69
CA TYR A 257 0.78 7.26 -9.62
C TYR A 257 -0.44 7.85 -10.33
N TYR A 258 -0.50 7.71 -11.65
CA TYR A 258 -1.60 8.26 -12.47
C TYR A 258 -2.33 7.21 -13.32
N GLY A 259 -2.16 5.92 -13.02
CA GLY A 259 -2.86 4.83 -13.71
C GLY A 259 -2.03 3.99 -14.68
N SER A 260 -0.73 4.23 -14.83
CA SER A 260 0.12 3.47 -15.77
C SER A 260 0.32 2.01 -15.31
N GLU A 261 0.00 1.04 -16.15
CA GLU A 261 0.29 -0.39 -15.87
C GLU A 261 1.80 -0.71 -15.90
N GLU A 262 2.61 0.17 -16.47
CA GLU A 262 4.08 0.06 -16.52
C GLU A 262 4.76 0.61 -15.26
N ASP A 263 4.01 1.24 -14.34
CA ASP A 263 4.55 1.73 -13.07
C ASP A 263 5.19 0.57 -12.28
N ARG A 264 6.40 0.81 -11.76
CA ARG A 264 7.14 -0.19 -10.96
C ARG A 264 7.58 0.34 -9.60
N GLU A 265 7.09 1.50 -9.18
CA GLU A 265 7.62 2.21 -8.01
C GLU A 265 7.47 1.37 -6.73
N LEU A 266 6.34 0.68 -6.54
CA LEU A 266 6.12 -0.17 -5.36
C LEU A 266 6.96 -1.46 -5.35
N TYR A 267 7.71 -1.75 -6.42
CA TYR A 267 8.68 -2.83 -6.48
C TYR A 267 10.14 -2.35 -6.32
N ARG A 268 10.37 -1.03 -6.28
CA ARG A 268 11.69 -0.39 -6.12
C ARG A 268 12.01 -0.07 -4.68
#